data_AF-A0A1A7X712-F1
#
_entry.id   AF-A0A1A7X712-F1
#
_cell.length_a   1.000
_cell.length_b   1.000
_cell.length_c   1.000
_cell.angle_alpha   90.00
_cell.angle_beta   90.00
_cell.angle_gamma   90.00
#
_symmetry.space_group_name_H-M   'P 1'
#
loop_
_entity.id
_entity.type
_entity.pdbx_description
1 polymer ?
#
loop_
_entity_poly.entity_id
_entity_poly.type
_entity_poly.pdbx_seq_one_letter_code
_entity_poly.pdbx_strand_id
1 'polypeptide(L)'
;RLDSVDLLTPDIVMNLLLSYRDVQDYDSMIKLMETLNELPMCQVAKHQNIKFHYIFALNRRNHGEDREKALKEILPIVQSGEKVASDFYCLCGRIFKDLFMSSKFSDTLSREQACYWYGKAFEAEPTLHSGINIMVLLMAAGHDFETSIEMRKIGVTINTLLGRKGSLEKMNDYWDVGFYFGANILSNDHRKVIDASEKLYRLKAPVWYLVSIMETFILYRQFAKLPEEKSPKQETMNFWTELLLQSCKPT
;
A
#
# COMPACT_ATOMS: atom_id res chain seq x y z
N ARG A 1 8.32 39.03 6.13
CA ARG A 1 9.61 38.33 6.38
C ARG A 1 9.39 36.87 5.99
N LEU A 2 10.36 36.21 5.36
CA LEU A 2 10.26 34.78 4.99
C LEU A 2 10.03 33.86 6.21
N ASP A 3 10.24 34.40 7.41
CA ASP A 3 10.16 33.77 8.72
C ASP A 3 8.73 33.86 9.34
N SER A 4 7.73 34.34 8.60
CA SER A 4 6.33 34.36 9.05
C SER A 4 5.66 33.01 8.83
N VAL A 5 5.18 32.40 9.91
CA VAL A 5 4.40 31.14 9.91
C VAL A 5 3.07 31.29 9.17
N ASP A 6 2.60 32.53 8.95
CA ASP A 6 1.36 32.83 8.19
C ASP A 6 1.45 32.41 6.71
N LEU A 7 2.66 32.11 6.22
CA LEU A 7 2.92 31.64 4.86
C LEU A 7 2.91 30.10 4.73
N LEU A 8 2.84 29.35 5.83
CA LEU A 8 2.78 27.90 5.81
C LEU A 8 1.34 27.43 5.66
N THR A 9 0.85 27.40 4.43
CA THR A 9 -0.49 26.90 4.11
C THR A 9 -0.51 25.38 3.93
N PRO A 10 -1.67 24.71 4.08
CA PRO A 10 -1.78 23.26 3.91
C PRO A 10 -1.32 22.73 2.55
N ASP A 11 -1.52 23.49 1.47
CA ASP A 11 -1.07 23.13 0.13
C ASP A 11 0.47 23.16 -0.01
N ILE A 12 1.15 24.14 0.61
CA ILE A 12 2.62 24.17 0.63
C ILE A 12 3.17 22.95 1.37
N VAL A 13 2.63 22.67 2.57
CA VAL A 13 3.06 21.52 3.37
C VAL A 13 2.79 20.21 2.64
N MET A 14 1.62 20.07 2.01
CA MET A 14 1.31 18.88 1.22
C MET A 14 2.29 18.69 0.06
N ASN A 15 2.58 19.73 -0.72
CA ASN A 15 3.52 19.64 -1.84
C ASN A 15 4.94 19.27 -1.38
N LEU A 16 5.39 19.80 -0.24
CA LEU A 16 6.68 19.42 0.36
C LEU A 16 6.69 17.94 0.75
N LEU A 17 5.64 17.45 1.42
CA LEU A 17 5.53 16.04 1.82
C LEU A 17 5.51 15.10 0.61
N LEU A 18 4.79 15.45 -0.45
CA LEU A 18 4.77 14.68 -1.70
C LEU A 18 6.15 14.67 -2.38
N SER A 19 6.84 15.82 -2.41
CA SER A 19 8.17 15.94 -3.00
C SER A 19 9.21 15.10 -2.25
N TYR A 20 9.20 15.13 -0.91
CA TYR A 20 10.06 14.26 -0.10
C TYR A 20 9.74 12.78 -0.29
N ARG A 21 8.45 12.41 -0.36
CA ARG A 21 8.02 11.02 -0.60
C ARG A 21 8.51 10.49 -1.95
N ASP A 22 8.52 11.31 -2.99
CA ASP A 22 8.94 10.90 -4.33
C ASP A 22 10.43 10.54 -4.39
N VAL A 23 11.25 11.12 -3.50
CA VAL A 23 12.65 10.73 -3.28
C VAL A 23 12.86 9.84 -2.04
N GLN A 24 11.76 9.37 -1.44
CA GLN A 24 11.74 8.53 -0.22
C GLN A 24 12.46 9.11 1.00
N ASP A 25 12.55 10.43 1.10
CA ASP A 25 13.10 11.13 2.26
C ASP A 25 12.06 11.22 3.40
N TYR A 26 11.77 10.06 3.99
CA TYR A 26 10.81 9.95 5.09
C TYR A 26 11.30 10.67 6.36
N ASP A 27 12.60 10.84 6.53
CA ASP A 27 13.15 11.58 7.67
C ASP A 27 12.77 13.07 7.60
N SER A 28 12.97 13.70 6.44
CA SER A 28 12.54 15.08 6.21
C SER A 28 11.01 15.26 6.34
N MET A 29 10.22 14.27 5.89
CA MET A 29 8.76 14.30 6.08
C MET A 29 8.39 14.32 7.57
N ILE A 30 9.00 13.43 8.36
CA ILE A 30 8.74 13.31 9.81
C ILE A 30 9.20 14.57 10.53
N LYS A 31 10.42 15.04 10.25
CA LYS A 31 10.98 16.25 10.85
C LYS A 31 10.14 17.49 10.55
N LEU A 32 9.68 17.66 9.31
CA LEU A 32 8.78 18.75 8.94
C LEU A 32 7.51 18.70 9.79
N MET A 33 6.88 17.52 9.88
CA MET A 33 5.63 17.34 10.62
C MET A 33 5.77 17.54 12.13
N GLU A 34 6.87 17.08 12.72
CA GLU A 34 7.17 17.29 14.13
C GLU A 34 7.43 18.77 14.42
N THR A 35 8.21 19.44 13.57
CA THR A 35 8.44 20.89 13.68
C THR A 35 7.13 21.67 13.59
N LEU A 36 6.25 21.33 12.65
CA LEU A 36 4.95 21.99 12.50
C LEU A 36 4.03 21.78 13.71
N ASN A 37 4.11 20.63 14.39
CA ASN A 37 3.35 20.34 15.61
C ASN A 37 3.87 21.10 16.84
N GLU A 38 5.15 21.45 16.87
CA GLU A 38 5.76 22.24 17.94
C GLU A 38 5.46 23.74 17.81
N LEU A 39 5.13 24.22 16.61
CA LEU A 39 4.81 25.62 16.36
C LEU A 39 3.48 26.02 17.02
N PRO A 40 3.48 27.04 17.91
CA PRO A 40 2.24 27.56 18.49
C PRO A 40 1.27 28.01 17.40
N MET A 41 -0.03 27.76 17.60
CA MET A 41 -1.13 28.13 16.69
C MET A 41 -1.13 27.46 15.31
N CYS A 42 -0.12 26.69 14.92
CA CYS A 42 -0.11 25.94 13.66
C CYS A 42 -1.21 24.86 13.66
N GLN A 43 -2.18 24.98 12.75
CA GLN A 43 -3.25 23.96 12.59
C GLN A 43 -2.99 23.02 11.42
N VAL A 44 -2.02 23.33 10.55
CA VAL A 44 -1.78 22.61 9.31
C VAL A 44 -1.51 21.13 9.56
N ALA A 45 -0.69 20.81 10.56
CA ALA A 45 -0.36 19.43 10.90
C ALA A 45 -1.55 18.61 11.43
N LYS A 46 -2.66 19.26 11.83
CA LYS A 46 -3.88 18.61 12.29
C LYS A 46 -4.81 18.22 11.13
N HIS A 47 -4.59 18.73 9.92
CA HIS A 47 -5.39 18.35 8.77
C HIS A 47 -5.20 16.85 8.49
N GLN A 48 -6.30 16.11 8.35
CA GLN A 48 -6.25 14.65 8.23
C GLN A 48 -5.38 14.20 7.05
N ASN A 49 -5.52 14.82 5.88
CA ASN A 49 -4.72 14.48 4.69
C ASN A 49 -3.21 14.69 4.93
N ILE A 50 -2.80 15.70 5.68
CA ILE A 50 -1.40 15.94 6.04
C ILE A 50 -0.93 14.91 7.06
N LYS A 51 -1.77 14.64 8.07
CA LYS A 51 -1.51 13.61 9.09
C LYS A 51 -1.36 12.21 8.48
N PHE A 52 -2.10 11.91 7.41
CA PHE A 52 -1.95 10.67 6.65
C PHE A 52 -0.52 10.47 6.15
N HIS A 53 0.08 11.50 5.54
CA HIS A 53 1.45 11.45 5.03
C HIS A 53 2.50 11.34 6.14
N TYR A 54 2.24 11.95 7.30
CA TYR A 54 3.08 11.78 8.48
C TYR A 54 3.10 10.32 8.96
N ILE A 55 1.92 9.73 9.16
CA ILE A 55 1.76 8.34 9.59
C ILE A 55 2.40 7.39 8.56
N PHE A 56 2.20 7.66 7.27
CA PHE A 56 2.83 6.92 6.19
C PHE A 56 4.36 6.97 6.31
N ALA A 57 4.94 8.17 6.47
CA ALA A 57 6.38 8.34 6.58
C ALA A 57 6.97 7.61 7.79
N LEU A 58 6.33 7.70 8.97
CA LEU A 58 6.72 6.93 10.16
C LEU A 58 6.80 5.43 9.86
N ASN A 59 5.73 4.86 9.29
CA ASN A 59 5.71 3.44 8.96
C ASN A 59 6.79 3.04 7.95
N ARG A 60 7.10 3.90 6.98
CA ARG A 60 8.10 3.63 5.95
C ARG A 60 9.54 3.81 6.43
N ARG A 61 9.82 4.79 7.29
CA ARG A 61 11.14 4.98 7.90
C ARG A 61 11.47 3.82 8.85
N ASN A 62 10.51 3.42 9.68
CA ASN A 62 10.62 2.26 10.56
C ASN A 62 11.91 2.26 11.41
N HIS A 63 12.25 3.41 12.01
CA HIS A 63 13.35 3.52 12.96
C HIS A 63 12.82 3.54 14.40
N GLY A 64 13.43 2.76 15.30
CA GLY A 64 13.04 2.74 16.70
C GLY A 64 11.55 2.44 16.88
N GLU A 65 10.82 3.39 17.49
CA GLU A 65 9.38 3.28 17.81
C GLU A 65 8.45 3.90 16.76
N ASP A 66 8.94 4.10 15.53
CA ASP A 66 8.18 4.81 14.49
C ASP A 66 6.82 4.15 14.18
N ARG A 67 6.75 2.81 14.13
CA ARG A 67 5.50 2.10 13.82
C ARG A 67 4.52 2.12 14.99
N GLU A 68 5.02 2.05 16.22
CA GLU A 68 4.24 2.25 17.43
C GLU A 68 3.64 3.66 17.45
N LYS A 69 4.43 4.67 17.07
CA LYS A 69 3.97 6.05 16.91
C LYS A 69 2.94 6.17 15.79
N ALA A 70 3.16 5.53 14.63
CA ALA A 70 2.22 5.50 13.53
C ALA A 70 0.86 4.90 13.95
N LEU A 71 0.88 3.80 14.71
CA LEU A 71 -0.32 3.17 15.26
C LEU A 71 -1.02 4.09 16.27
N LYS A 72 -0.27 4.73 17.18
CA LYS A 72 -0.81 5.69 18.15
C LYS A 72 -1.52 6.87 17.48
N GLU A 73 -1.04 7.31 16.32
CA GLU A 73 -1.64 8.40 15.57
C GLU A 73 -2.85 7.98 14.72
N ILE A 74 -2.83 6.77 14.14
CA ILE A 74 -3.90 6.33 13.21
C ILE A 74 -5.08 5.67 13.90
N LEU A 75 -4.85 4.88 14.96
CA LEU A 75 -5.92 4.12 15.63
C LEU A 75 -7.05 5.02 16.13
N PRO A 76 -6.80 6.17 16.80
CA PRO A 76 -7.86 7.09 17.21
C PRO A 76 -8.69 7.62 16.03
N ILE A 77 -8.10 7.77 14.84
CA ILE A 77 -8.81 8.24 13.65
C ILE A 77 -9.77 7.15 13.18
N VAL A 78 -9.26 5.94 12.94
CA VAL A 78 -10.06 4.83 12.38
C VAL A 78 -11.06 4.23 13.37
N GLN A 79 -10.86 4.43 14.67
CA GLN A 79 -11.74 3.97 15.76
C GLN A 79 -12.69 5.06 16.29
N SER A 80 -12.63 6.28 15.77
CA SER A 80 -13.45 7.41 16.24
C SER A 80 -14.96 7.19 16.14
N GLY A 81 -15.41 6.27 15.27
CA GLY A 81 -16.82 6.08 14.94
C GLY A 81 -17.36 7.11 13.94
N GLU A 82 -16.56 8.11 13.56
CA GLU A 82 -16.89 9.07 12.50
C GLU A 82 -16.68 8.47 11.11
N LYS A 83 -17.19 9.15 10.08
CA LYS A 83 -16.95 8.74 8.69
C LYS A 83 -15.49 9.05 8.32
N VAL A 84 -14.69 8.00 8.17
CA VAL A 84 -13.28 8.08 7.75
C VAL A 84 -13.14 7.61 6.30
N ALA A 85 -12.24 8.24 5.54
CA ALA A 85 -11.91 7.79 4.18
C ALA A 85 -11.27 6.39 4.19
N SER A 86 -11.59 5.58 3.18
CA SER A 86 -11.11 4.20 3.04
C SER A 86 -9.58 4.07 3.06
N ASP A 87 -8.88 5.10 2.60
CA ASP A 87 -7.42 5.17 2.62
C ASP A 87 -6.82 5.11 4.03
N PHE A 88 -7.46 5.66 5.06
CA PHE A 88 -6.95 5.57 6.44
C PHE A 88 -7.06 4.14 6.97
N TYR A 89 -8.15 3.43 6.67
CA TYR A 89 -8.26 2.02 7.00
C TYR A 89 -7.19 1.20 6.26
N CYS A 90 -6.93 1.51 4.99
CA CYS A 90 -5.85 0.87 4.23
C CYS A 90 -4.47 1.19 4.82
N LEU A 91 -4.21 2.42 5.27
CA LEU A 91 -2.95 2.80 5.90
C LEU A 91 -2.77 2.08 7.25
N CYS A 92 -3.83 1.95 8.04
CA CYS A 92 -3.80 1.18 9.28
C CYS A 92 -3.48 -0.30 8.99
N GLY A 93 -4.19 -0.89 8.01
CA GLY A 93 -3.94 -2.25 7.55
C GLY A 93 -2.51 -2.42 7.02
N ARG A 94 -1.95 -1.40 6.34
CA ARG A 94 -0.57 -1.40 5.87
C ARG A 94 0.44 -1.43 7.02
N ILE A 95 0.26 -0.64 8.08
CA ILE A 95 1.21 -0.64 9.20
C ILE A 95 1.29 -2.04 9.82
N PHE A 96 0.15 -2.68 10.05
CA PHE A 96 0.10 -4.05 10.53
C PHE A 96 0.64 -5.07 9.52
N LYS A 97 0.38 -4.88 8.22
CA LYS A 97 0.97 -5.72 7.16
C LYS A 97 2.50 -5.63 7.20
N ASP A 98 3.05 -4.43 7.30
CA ASP A 98 4.48 -4.17 7.29
C ASP A 98 5.13 -4.73 8.58
N LEU A 99 4.45 -4.68 9.73
CA LEU A 99 4.86 -5.38 10.98
C LEU A 99 4.91 -6.90 10.79
N PHE A 100 3.85 -7.50 10.24
CA PHE A 100 3.80 -8.93 9.92
C PHE A 100 4.94 -9.34 8.98
N MET A 101 5.18 -8.59 7.91
CA MET A 101 6.29 -8.86 6.99
C MET A 101 7.66 -8.71 7.66
N SER A 102 7.84 -7.68 8.49
CA SER A 102 9.12 -7.43 9.19
C SER A 102 9.43 -8.50 10.24
N SER A 103 8.40 -9.12 10.81
CA SER A 103 8.54 -10.29 11.69
C SER A 103 8.93 -11.58 10.96
N LYS A 104 9.20 -11.53 9.64
CA LYS A 104 9.37 -12.71 8.78
C LYS A 104 8.16 -13.64 8.84
N PHE A 105 6.98 -13.03 8.83
CA PHE A 105 5.67 -13.70 8.85
C PHE A 105 5.34 -14.48 10.13
N SER A 106 5.99 -14.18 11.28
CA SER A 106 5.69 -14.84 12.54
C SER A 106 4.61 -14.16 13.37
N ASP A 107 4.41 -12.84 13.22
CA ASP A 107 3.43 -12.07 13.98
C ASP A 107 2.02 -12.20 13.39
N THR A 108 1.34 -13.29 13.75
CA THR A 108 -0.02 -13.59 13.28
C THR A 108 -1.07 -12.59 13.79
N LEU A 109 -0.82 -11.94 14.93
CA LEU A 109 -1.72 -10.90 15.45
C LEU A 109 -1.69 -9.68 14.55
N SER A 110 -0.51 -9.23 14.12
CA SER A 110 -0.39 -8.17 13.11
C SER A 110 -1.02 -8.57 11.78
N ARG A 111 -0.89 -9.82 11.33
CA ARG A 111 -1.60 -10.32 10.14
C ARG A 111 -3.13 -10.19 10.29
N GLU A 112 -3.68 -10.58 11.42
CA GLU A 112 -5.11 -10.51 11.70
C GLU A 112 -5.61 -9.06 11.77
N GLN A 113 -4.86 -8.17 12.41
CA GLN A 113 -5.15 -6.73 12.42
C GLN A 113 -5.09 -6.13 11.02
N ALA A 114 -4.09 -6.50 10.21
CA ALA A 114 -4.00 -6.07 8.82
C ALA A 114 -5.24 -6.51 8.03
N CYS A 115 -5.64 -7.77 8.17
CA CYS A 115 -6.81 -8.32 7.51
C CYS A 115 -8.10 -7.59 7.94
N TYR A 116 -8.25 -7.35 9.25
CA TYR A 116 -9.38 -6.61 9.79
C TYR A 116 -9.47 -5.19 9.22
N TRP A 117 -8.38 -4.43 9.22
CA TRP A 117 -8.40 -3.03 8.78
C TRP A 117 -8.57 -2.88 7.27
N TYR A 118 -7.93 -3.72 6.46
CA TYR A 118 -8.25 -3.74 5.03
C TYR A 118 -9.68 -4.21 4.77
N GLY A 119 -10.19 -5.18 5.55
CA GLY A 119 -11.59 -5.62 5.53
C GLY A 119 -12.55 -4.47 5.77
N LYS A 120 -12.32 -3.67 6.82
CA LYS A 120 -13.08 -2.46 7.11
C LYS A 120 -13.01 -1.44 5.97
N ALA A 121 -11.84 -1.25 5.37
CA ALA A 121 -11.71 -0.38 4.20
C ALA A 121 -12.59 -0.85 3.04
N PHE A 122 -12.60 -2.16 2.75
CA PHE A 122 -13.36 -2.76 1.66
C PHE A 122 -14.87 -2.78 1.91
N GLU A 123 -15.30 -2.96 3.16
CA GLU A 123 -16.70 -2.81 3.58
C GLU A 123 -17.20 -1.38 3.39
N ALA A 124 -16.38 -0.38 3.78
CA ALA A 124 -16.73 1.03 3.67
C ALA A 124 -16.75 1.51 2.20
N GLU A 125 -15.74 1.12 1.43
CA GLU A 125 -15.60 1.44 0.01
C GLU A 125 -14.77 0.35 -0.70
N PRO A 126 -15.39 -0.51 -1.51
CA PRO A 126 -14.66 -1.55 -2.23
C PRO A 126 -13.67 -0.95 -3.24
N THR A 127 -12.37 -1.15 -3.01
CA THR A 127 -11.30 -0.74 -3.93
C THR A 127 -10.43 -1.94 -4.32
N LEU A 128 -9.71 -1.83 -5.44
CA LEU A 128 -8.70 -2.83 -5.80
C LEU A 128 -7.60 -2.89 -4.73
N HIS A 129 -7.22 -1.74 -4.17
CA HIS A 129 -6.18 -1.66 -3.14
C HIS A 129 -6.51 -2.50 -1.91
N SER A 130 -7.67 -2.28 -1.29
CA SER A 130 -8.08 -3.05 -0.12
C SER A 130 -8.38 -4.50 -0.48
N GLY A 131 -9.09 -4.76 -1.58
CA GLY A 131 -9.43 -6.12 -2.01
C GLY A 131 -8.21 -7.01 -2.23
N ILE A 132 -7.19 -6.51 -2.95
CA ILE A 132 -5.97 -7.28 -3.22
C ILE A 132 -5.20 -7.55 -1.92
N ASN A 133 -5.10 -6.57 -1.01
CA ASN A 133 -4.39 -6.77 0.26
C ASN A 133 -5.13 -7.76 1.18
N ILE A 134 -6.47 -7.71 1.28
CA ILE A 134 -7.24 -8.70 2.04
C ILE A 134 -6.98 -10.11 1.48
N MET A 135 -7.00 -10.27 0.15
CA MET A 135 -6.80 -11.57 -0.48
C MET A 135 -5.47 -12.21 -0.10
N VAL A 136 -4.36 -11.48 -0.20
CA VAL A 136 -3.04 -12.04 0.17
C VAL A 136 -2.92 -12.29 1.68
N LEU A 137 -3.60 -11.51 2.52
CA LEU A 137 -3.63 -11.72 3.96
C LEU A 137 -4.49 -12.93 4.37
N LEU A 138 -5.60 -13.16 3.68
CA LEU A 138 -6.41 -14.38 3.84
C LEU A 138 -5.63 -15.63 3.41
N MET A 139 -4.88 -15.56 2.31
CA MET A 139 -3.94 -16.63 1.91
C MET A 139 -2.90 -16.87 3.01
N ALA A 140 -2.32 -15.80 3.57
CA ALA A 140 -1.38 -15.90 4.70
C ALA A 140 -2.02 -16.45 6.00
N ALA A 141 -3.34 -16.40 6.11
CA ALA A 141 -4.13 -17.03 7.16
C ALA A 141 -4.53 -18.49 6.86
N GLY A 142 -4.09 -19.03 5.71
CA GLY A 142 -4.35 -20.41 5.30
C GLY A 142 -5.70 -20.60 4.60
N HIS A 143 -6.41 -19.53 4.27
CA HIS A 143 -7.62 -19.63 3.46
C HIS A 143 -7.26 -19.99 2.01
N ASP A 144 -8.14 -20.78 1.41
CA ASP A 144 -8.03 -21.20 0.02
C ASP A 144 -9.22 -20.69 -0.79
N PHE A 145 -8.99 -20.30 -2.04
CA PHE A 145 -10.05 -19.77 -2.91
C PHE A 145 -11.16 -20.79 -3.19
N GLU A 146 -10.82 -22.08 -3.27
CA GLU A 146 -11.78 -23.16 -3.54
C GLU A 146 -12.72 -23.40 -2.35
N THR A 147 -12.28 -23.14 -1.12
CA THR A 147 -13.04 -23.43 0.10
C THR A 147 -13.64 -22.18 0.75
N SER A 148 -12.98 -21.02 0.63
CA SER A 148 -13.38 -19.78 1.29
C SER A 148 -14.43 -19.00 0.49
N ILE A 149 -15.66 -18.96 1.01
CA ILE A 149 -16.75 -18.14 0.46
C ILE A 149 -16.38 -16.65 0.45
N GLU A 150 -15.70 -16.19 1.50
CA GLU A 150 -15.27 -14.80 1.62
C GLU A 150 -14.28 -14.41 0.51
N MET A 151 -13.24 -15.23 0.28
CA MET A 151 -12.29 -14.99 -0.81
C MET A 151 -13.00 -14.96 -2.16
N ARG A 152 -13.93 -15.88 -2.44
CA ARG A 152 -14.70 -15.85 -3.70
C ARG A 152 -15.50 -14.56 -3.87
N LYS A 153 -16.16 -14.08 -2.82
CA LYS A 153 -16.91 -12.81 -2.86
C LYS A 153 -16.00 -11.63 -3.16
N ILE A 154 -14.86 -11.54 -2.46
CA ILE A 154 -13.87 -10.49 -2.70
C ILE A 154 -13.34 -10.59 -4.15
N GLY A 155 -13.11 -11.80 -4.65
CA GLY A 155 -12.59 -12.04 -6.00
C GLY A 155 -13.53 -11.58 -7.09
N VAL A 156 -14.83 -11.85 -6.94
CA VAL A 156 -15.88 -11.34 -7.86
C VAL A 156 -15.89 -9.80 -7.87
N THR A 157 -15.77 -9.18 -6.70
CA THR A 157 -15.74 -7.72 -6.59
C THR A 157 -14.46 -7.13 -7.22
N ILE A 158 -13.28 -7.72 -6.98
CA ILE A 158 -12.02 -7.31 -7.62
C ILE A 158 -12.15 -7.38 -9.15
N ASN A 159 -12.67 -8.49 -9.68
CA ASN A 159 -12.89 -8.65 -11.13
C ASN A 159 -13.84 -7.58 -11.69
N THR A 160 -14.90 -7.25 -10.95
CA THR A 160 -15.85 -6.21 -11.33
C THR A 160 -15.18 -4.83 -11.35
N LEU A 161 -14.39 -4.49 -10.32
CA LEU A 161 -13.67 -3.23 -10.23
C LEU A 161 -12.62 -3.10 -11.34
N LEU A 162 -11.88 -4.19 -11.61
CA LEU A 162 -10.88 -4.23 -12.68
C LEU A 162 -11.54 -4.09 -14.06
N GLY A 163 -12.67 -4.75 -14.28
CA GLY A 163 -13.45 -4.64 -15.52
C GLY A 163 -13.91 -3.20 -15.80
N ARG A 164 -14.25 -2.43 -14.77
CA ARG A 164 -14.61 -1.00 -14.90
C ARG A 164 -13.41 -0.12 -15.29
N LYS A 165 -12.18 -0.49 -14.92
CA LYS A 165 -10.96 0.22 -15.33
C LYS A 165 -10.62 0.01 -16.81
N GLY A 166 -11.13 -1.06 -17.41
CA GLY A 166 -10.94 -1.35 -18.83
C GLY A 166 -9.61 -2.04 -19.12
N SER A 167 -9.14 -1.89 -20.37
CA SER A 167 -7.96 -2.61 -20.85
C SER A 167 -6.66 -1.95 -20.39
N LEU A 168 -5.62 -2.77 -20.20
CA LEU A 168 -4.31 -2.31 -19.72
C LEU A 168 -3.74 -1.19 -20.59
N GLU A 169 -3.94 -1.24 -21.91
CA GLU A 169 -3.43 -0.26 -22.87
C GLU A 169 -3.92 1.16 -22.57
N LYS A 170 -5.16 1.29 -22.08
CA LYS A 170 -5.80 2.59 -21.80
C LYS A 170 -5.47 3.17 -20.42
N MET A 171 -4.84 2.39 -19.53
CA MET A 171 -4.47 2.84 -18.19
C MET A 171 -3.23 3.73 -18.26
N ASN A 172 -3.35 5.03 -18.00
CA ASN A 172 -2.19 5.95 -18.07
C ASN A 172 -1.57 6.22 -16.70
N ASP A 173 -2.34 5.99 -15.64
CA ASP A 173 -1.86 6.21 -14.29
C ASP A 173 -1.14 4.97 -13.74
N TYR A 174 0.04 5.18 -13.15
CA TYR A 174 0.84 4.08 -12.61
C TYR A 174 0.09 3.30 -11.53
N TRP A 175 -0.81 3.95 -10.78
CA TRP A 175 -1.57 3.28 -9.74
C TRP A 175 -2.63 2.33 -10.29
N ASP A 176 -3.25 2.67 -11.42
CA ASP A 176 -4.20 1.79 -12.09
C ASP A 176 -3.51 0.55 -12.67
N VAL A 177 -2.33 0.74 -13.28
CA VAL A 177 -1.49 -0.37 -13.75
C VAL A 177 -1.01 -1.23 -12.59
N GLY A 178 -0.67 -0.62 -11.45
CA GLY A 178 -0.24 -1.31 -10.26
C GLY A 178 -1.33 -2.19 -9.63
N PHE A 179 -2.56 -1.70 -9.58
CA PHE A 179 -3.71 -2.51 -9.16
C PHE A 179 -4.05 -3.60 -10.18
N TYR A 180 -3.90 -3.33 -11.48
CA TYR A 180 -4.02 -4.35 -12.51
C TYR A 180 -2.97 -5.46 -12.32
N PHE A 181 -1.72 -5.12 -12.05
CA PHE A 181 -0.68 -6.10 -11.68
C PHE A 181 -1.13 -6.93 -10.47
N GLY A 182 -1.54 -6.26 -9.37
CA GLY A 182 -1.94 -6.92 -8.13
C GLY A 182 -3.15 -7.85 -8.26
N ALA A 183 -4.13 -7.51 -9.11
CA ALA A 183 -5.27 -8.38 -9.37
C ALA A 183 -4.89 -9.61 -10.20
N ASN A 184 -3.97 -9.45 -11.16
CA ASN A 184 -3.56 -10.52 -12.05
C ASN A 184 -2.54 -11.48 -11.44
N ILE A 185 -1.76 -11.07 -10.42
CA ILE A 185 -1.00 -12.03 -9.61
C ILE A 185 -1.95 -12.98 -8.88
N LEU A 186 -3.07 -12.49 -8.33
CA LEU A 186 -4.04 -13.34 -7.61
C LEU A 186 -4.69 -14.40 -8.50
N SER A 187 -4.88 -14.06 -9.78
CA SER A 187 -5.46 -14.98 -10.79
C SER A 187 -4.39 -15.80 -11.51
N ASN A 188 -3.11 -15.67 -11.13
CA ASN A 188 -1.96 -16.31 -11.75
C ASN A 188 -1.88 -16.12 -13.29
N ASP A 189 -2.28 -14.95 -13.80
CA ASP A 189 -2.26 -14.65 -15.24
C ASP A 189 -0.89 -14.08 -15.64
N HIS A 190 0.06 -14.97 -15.93
CA HIS A 190 1.45 -14.60 -16.20
C HIS A 190 1.60 -13.55 -17.30
N ARG A 191 0.77 -13.61 -18.36
CA ARG A 191 0.85 -12.66 -19.47
C ARG A 191 0.50 -11.25 -19.00
N LYS A 192 -0.60 -11.11 -18.29
CA LYS A 192 -1.04 -9.80 -17.77
C LYS A 192 -0.09 -9.25 -16.72
N VAL A 193 0.51 -10.11 -15.90
CA VAL A 193 1.54 -9.70 -14.92
C VAL A 193 2.78 -9.16 -15.64
N ILE A 194 3.25 -9.84 -16.70
CA ILE A 194 4.36 -9.39 -17.54
C ILE A 194 4.04 -8.03 -18.18
N ASP A 195 2.91 -7.91 -18.88
CA ASP A 195 2.52 -6.69 -19.60
C ASP A 195 2.37 -5.51 -18.63
N ALA A 196 1.80 -5.73 -17.45
CA ALA A 196 1.67 -4.71 -16.41
C ALA A 196 3.02 -4.31 -15.80
N SER A 197 3.94 -5.26 -15.61
CA SER A 197 5.29 -4.98 -15.10
C SER A 197 6.07 -4.11 -16.07
N GLU A 198 6.03 -4.43 -17.36
CA GLU A 198 6.65 -3.61 -18.41
C GLU A 198 6.03 -2.21 -18.43
N LYS A 199 4.70 -2.12 -18.31
CA LYS A 199 4.02 -0.82 -18.32
C LYS A 199 4.35 0.03 -17.10
N LEU A 200 4.46 -0.54 -15.90
CA LEU A 200 4.95 0.16 -14.70
C LEU A 200 6.35 0.73 -14.90
N TYR A 201 7.25 -0.05 -15.51
CA TYR A 201 8.59 0.40 -15.86
C TYR A 201 8.54 1.58 -16.85
N ARG A 202 7.77 1.47 -17.93
CA ARG A 202 7.62 2.54 -18.94
C ARG A 202 7.00 3.82 -18.36
N LEU A 203 6.07 3.70 -17.42
CA LEU A 203 5.45 4.83 -16.72
C LEU A 203 6.35 5.46 -15.66
N LYS A 204 7.55 4.90 -15.40
CA LYS A 204 8.45 5.33 -14.32
C LYS A 204 7.71 5.41 -12.98
N ALA A 205 6.96 4.36 -12.65
CA ALA A 205 6.19 4.30 -11.42
C ALA A 205 7.08 4.65 -10.21
N PRO A 206 6.64 5.54 -9.31
CA PRO A 206 7.46 5.97 -8.17
C PRO A 206 7.87 4.80 -7.28
N VAL A 207 9.12 4.81 -6.80
CA VAL A 207 9.67 3.67 -6.04
C VAL A 207 8.86 3.40 -4.77
N TRP A 208 8.43 4.44 -4.04
CA TRP A 208 7.57 4.27 -2.86
C TRP A 208 6.30 3.46 -3.14
N TYR A 209 5.75 3.60 -4.35
CA TYR A 209 4.56 2.89 -4.79
C TYR A 209 4.89 1.46 -5.21
N LEU A 210 5.96 1.27 -6.01
CA LEU A 210 6.44 -0.06 -6.40
C LEU A 210 6.73 -0.93 -5.19
N VAL A 211 7.38 -0.38 -4.15
CA VAL A 211 7.66 -1.14 -2.93
C VAL A 211 6.37 -1.69 -2.32
N SER A 212 5.31 -0.90 -2.31
CA SER A 212 4.00 -1.28 -1.75
C SER A 212 3.36 -2.45 -2.49
N ILE A 213 3.46 -2.46 -3.82
CA ILE A 213 2.96 -3.55 -4.67
C ILE A 213 3.83 -4.79 -4.51
N MET A 214 5.14 -4.61 -4.51
CA MET A 214 6.07 -5.74 -4.43
C MET A 214 6.02 -6.42 -3.06
N GLU A 215 5.74 -5.68 -1.98
CA GLU A 215 5.42 -6.24 -0.66
C GLU A 215 4.19 -7.18 -0.73
N THR A 216 3.14 -6.76 -1.43
CA THR A 216 1.94 -7.59 -1.67
C THR A 216 2.25 -8.79 -2.56
N PHE A 217 3.11 -8.65 -3.58
CA PHE A 217 3.60 -9.77 -4.38
C PHE A 217 4.42 -10.77 -3.56
N ILE A 218 5.26 -10.31 -2.63
CA ILE A 218 6.03 -11.19 -1.73
C ILE A 218 5.08 -12.02 -0.86
N LEU A 219 4.04 -11.41 -0.29
CA LEU A 219 3.02 -12.14 0.47
C LEU A 219 2.31 -13.18 -0.41
N TYR A 220 1.87 -12.79 -1.61
CA TYR A 220 1.27 -13.72 -2.56
C TYR A 220 2.21 -14.89 -2.84
N ARG A 221 3.45 -14.64 -3.23
CA ARG A 221 4.44 -15.69 -3.57
C ARG A 221 4.74 -16.62 -2.39
N GLN A 222 4.71 -16.09 -1.17
CA GLN A 222 4.99 -16.85 0.04
C GLN A 222 3.85 -17.82 0.40
N PHE A 223 2.59 -17.43 0.15
CA PHE A 223 1.41 -18.14 0.67
C PHE A 223 0.49 -18.72 -0.41
N ALA A 224 0.67 -18.36 -1.67
CA ALA A 224 -0.07 -18.95 -2.77
C ALA A 224 0.41 -20.37 -3.07
N LYS A 225 -0.54 -21.28 -3.32
CA LYS A 225 -0.27 -22.62 -3.82
C LYS A 225 0.02 -22.54 -5.32
N LEU A 226 1.27 -22.30 -5.68
CA LEU A 226 1.70 -22.19 -7.07
C LEU A 226 1.98 -23.59 -7.66
N PRO A 227 1.54 -23.88 -8.91
CA PRO A 227 1.93 -25.10 -9.60
C PRO A 227 3.45 -25.19 -9.78
N GLU A 228 4.02 -26.39 -9.73
CA GLU A 228 5.47 -26.62 -9.93
C GLU A 228 5.94 -26.47 -11.39
N GLU A 229 5.04 -26.16 -12.33
CA GLU A 229 5.35 -26.13 -13.75
C GLU A 229 6.30 -24.98 -14.14
N LYS A 230 7.50 -25.35 -14.57
CA LYS A 230 8.44 -24.43 -15.23
C LYS A 230 8.01 -24.24 -16.68
N SER A 231 7.52 -23.06 -17.00
CA SER A 231 7.22 -22.64 -18.38
C SER A 231 8.05 -21.42 -18.78
N PRO A 232 8.35 -21.20 -20.08
CA PRO A 232 9.04 -19.99 -20.54
C PRO A 232 8.34 -18.68 -20.11
N LYS A 233 7.01 -18.72 -19.99
CA LYS A 233 6.21 -17.59 -19.49
C LYS A 233 6.46 -17.34 -17.99
N GLN A 234 6.58 -18.40 -17.19
CA GLN A 234 6.94 -18.29 -15.77
C GLN A 234 8.32 -17.64 -15.62
N GLU A 235 9.30 -18.03 -16.43
CA GLU A 235 10.65 -17.45 -16.39
C GLU A 235 10.63 -15.96 -16.75
N THR A 236 9.84 -15.57 -17.75
CA THR A 236 9.66 -14.16 -18.13
C THR A 236 8.98 -13.36 -17.02
N MET A 237 7.96 -13.92 -16.37
CA MET A 237 7.31 -13.29 -15.22
C MET A 237 8.27 -13.15 -14.03
N ASN A 238 9.08 -14.18 -13.75
CA ASN A 238 10.10 -14.14 -12.71
C ASN A 238 11.12 -13.04 -12.99
N PHE A 239 11.57 -12.90 -14.25
CA PHE A 239 12.46 -11.80 -14.64
C PHE A 239 11.85 -10.43 -14.34
N TRP A 240 10.61 -10.18 -14.78
CA TRP A 240 9.96 -8.89 -14.58
C TRP A 240 9.72 -8.57 -13.10
N THR A 241 9.22 -9.54 -12.34
CA THR A 241 8.98 -9.37 -10.90
C THR A 241 10.28 -9.19 -10.13
N GLU A 242 11.35 -9.88 -10.50
CA GLU A 242 12.68 -9.67 -9.92
C GLU A 242 13.23 -8.28 -10.26
N LEU A 243 13.08 -7.81 -11.51
CA LEU A 243 13.49 -6.46 -11.90
C LEU A 243 12.78 -5.38 -11.07
N LEU A 244 11.47 -5.52 -10.87
CA LEU A 244 10.71 -4.60 -10.01
C LEU A 244 11.16 -4.67 -8.54
N LEU A 245 11.45 -5.87 -8.02
CA LEU A 245 11.98 -6.04 -6.66
C LEU A 245 13.35 -5.37 -6.49
N GLN A 246 14.25 -5.52 -7.46
CA GLN A 246 15.57 -4.89 -7.43
C GLN A 246 15.47 -3.37 -7.49
N SER A 247 14.50 -2.85 -8.25
CA SER A 247 14.22 -1.40 -8.34
C SER A 247 13.71 -0.80 -7.02
N CYS A 248 13.24 -1.64 -6.08
CA CYS A 248 12.74 -1.23 -4.77
C CYS A 248 13.83 -1.19 -3.69
N LYS A 249 15.06 -1.63 -3.97
CA LYS A 249 16.15 -1.60 -2.99
C LYS A 249 16.69 -0.17 -2.85
N PRO A 250 17.04 0.26 -1.62
CA PRO A 250 17.75 1.53 -1.43
C PRO A 250 19.02 1.54 -2.28
N THR A 251 19.29 2.68 -2.92
CA THR A 251 20.51 2.90 -3.71
C THR A 251 21.69 3.27 -2.82
#